data_AF-A0A3A6MUV4-F1
#
_entry.id   AF-A0A3A6MUV4-F1
#
_cell.length_a   1.000
_cell.length_b   1.000
_cell.length_c   1.000
_cell.angle_alpha   90.00
_cell.angle_beta   90.00
_cell.angle_gamma   90.00
#
_symmetry.space_group_name_H-M   'P 1'
#
loop_
_entity.id
_entity.type
_entity.pdbx_description
1 polymer ?
#
loop_
_entity_poly.entity_id
_entity_poly.type
_entity_poly.pdbx_seq_one_letter_code
_entity_poly.pdbx_strand_id
1 'polypeptide(L)'
;MSKKCLKCGCELSDDSPSYCPNCIKEEIEKAKGGNKESTNAENVLAIIAYLTLIAGVMIFIAFVYEDTALAFGILISSIVTWGVLIVLCNISNNLHEINKKMN
;
A
#
# COMPACT_ATOMS: atom_id res chain seq x y z
N MET A 1 -27.34 -23.59 -31.99
CA MET A 1 -27.94 -22.66 -31.01
C MET A 1 -26.95 -21.53 -30.83
N SER A 2 -27.35 -20.27 -31.01
CA SER A 2 -26.45 -19.12 -30.86
C SER A 2 -25.92 -19.05 -29.42
N LYS A 3 -24.60 -19.11 -29.25
CA LYS A 3 -23.95 -18.99 -27.93
C LYS A 3 -24.15 -17.57 -27.42
N LYS A 4 -24.48 -17.39 -26.15
CA LYS A 4 -24.70 -16.06 -25.55
C LYS A 4 -23.77 -15.83 -24.37
N CYS A 5 -23.35 -14.59 -24.19
CA CYS A 5 -22.50 -14.22 -23.07
C CYS A 5 -23.26 -14.37 -21.76
N LEU A 6 -22.68 -15.07 -20.80
CA LEU A 6 -23.29 -15.29 -19.48
C LEU A 6 -23.56 -14.02 -18.68
N LYS A 7 -22.86 -12.91 -18.98
CA LYS A 7 -22.96 -11.64 -18.25
C LYS A 7 -23.90 -10.63 -18.91
N CYS A 8 -23.75 -10.39 -20.22
CA CYS A 8 -24.52 -9.37 -20.95
C CYS A 8 -25.61 -9.93 -21.87
N GLY A 9 -25.66 -11.25 -22.08
CA GLY A 9 -26.59 -11.88 -23.03
C GLY A 9 -26.27 -11.63 -24.51
N CYS A 10 -25.17 -10.94 -24.82
CA CYS A 10 -24.70 -10.67 -26.18
C CYS A 10 -24.44 -11.97 -26.95
N GLU A 11 -24.77 -12.00 -28.25
CA GLU A 11 -24.47 -13.17 -29.09
C GLU A 11 -22.96 -13.33 -29.31
N LEU A 12 -22.49 -14.56 -29.17
CA LEU A 12 -21.12 -15.01 -29.31
C LEU A 12 -21.06 -16.00 -30.46
N SER A 13 -20.00 -15.92 -31.25
CA SER A 13 -19.63 -16.97 -32.19
C SER A 13 -19.43 -18.30 -31.44
N ASP A 14 -19.71 -19.44 -32.06
CA ASP A 14 -19.70 -20.75 -31.39
C ASP A 14 -18.32 -21.09 -30.76
N ASP A 15 -17.24 -20.66 -31.41
CA ASP A 15 -15.85 -20.81 -30.94
C ASP A 15 -15.42 -19.77 -29.89
N SER A 16 -16.30 -18.83 -29.53
CA SER A 16 -15.96 -17.72 -28.64
C SER A 16 -16.04 -18.12 -27.17
N PRO A 17 -15.22 -17.52 -26.28
CA PRO A 17 -15.27 -17.79 -24.84
C PRO A 17 -16.64 -17.47 -24.22
N SER A 18 -16.92 -18.02 -23.05
CA SER A 18 -18.20 -17.87 -22.33
C SER A 18 -18.58 -16.41 -21.98
N TYR A 19 -17.61 -15.50 -22.04
CA TYR A 19 -17.76 -14.08 -21.76
C TYR A 19 -17.38 -13.22 -22.96
N CYS A 20 -18.11 -12.12 -23.15
CA CYS A 20 -17.87 -11.18 -24.23
C CYS A 20 -16.55 -10.41 -24.01
N PRO A 21 -15.81 -10.02 -25.06
CA PRO A 21 -14.57 -9.25 -24.91
C PRO A 21 -14.75 -7.96 -24.11
N ASN A 22 -15.92 -7.32 -24.23
CA ASN A 22 -16.24 -6.11 -23.49
C ASN A 22 -16.43 -6.38 -21.98
N CYS A 23 -17.06 -7.50 -21.66
CA CYS A 23 -17.32 -7.99 -20.31
C CYS A 23 -16.00 -8.35 -19.60
N ILE A 24 -15.09 -8.98 -20.36
CA ILE A 24 -13.74 -9.32 -19.91
C ILE A 24 -12.90 -8.05 -19.71
N LYS A 25 -12.98 -7.11 -20.66
CA LYS A 25 -12.27 -5.82 -20.57
C LYS A 25 -12.72 -5.03 -19.35
N GLU A 26 -14.01 -4.98 -19.06
CA GLU A 26 -14.55 -4.29 -17.87
C GLU A 26 -14.05 -4.94 -16.56
N GLU A 27 -13.92 -6.26 -16.50
CA GLU A 27 -13.32 -6.94 -15.34
C GLU A 27 -11.82 -6.68 -15.20
N ILE A 28 -11.10 -6.64 -16.32
CA ILE A 28 -9.68 -6.28 -16.34
C ILE A 28 -9.47 -4.81 -15.93
N GLU A 29 -10.34 -3.90 -16.37
CA GLU A 29 -10.28 -2.48 -16.03
C GLU A 29 -10.70 -2.24 -14.56
N LYS A 30 -11.70 -2.97 -14.05
CA LYS A 30 -12.01 -2.98 -12.60
C LYS A 30 -10.86 -3.52 -11.77
N ALA A 31 -10.16 -4.56 -12.24
CA ALA A 31 -8.96 -5.08 -11.59
C ALA A 31 -7.77 -4.09 -11.67
N LYS A 32 -7.66 -3.30 -12.75
CA LYS A 32 -6.60 -2.30 -12.92
C LYS A 32 -6.88 -0.94 -12.25
N GLY A 33 -8.15 -0.57 -12.07
CA GLY A 33 -8.59 0.76 -11.65
C GLY A 33 -8.59 1.02 -10.14
N GLY A 34 -8.45 -0.01 -9.30
CA GLY A 34 -8.63 0.12 -7.86
C GLY A 34 -7.39 0.41 -7.01
N ASN A 35 -6.21 0.74 -7.56
CA ASN A 35 -4.98 0.73 -6.75
C ASN A 35 -3.89 1.77 -7.08
N LYS A 36 -4.28 2.86 -7.75
CA LYS A 36 -3.42 3.96 -8.22
C LYS A 36 -2.60 4.73 -7.18
N GLU A 37 -3.36 5.44 -6.35
CA GLU A 37 -2.95 6.79 -5.97
C GLU A 37 -2.79 6.95 -4.46
N SER A 38 -3.61 6.27 -3.66
CA SER A 38 -3.53 6.27 -2.19
C SER A 38 -2.30 5.55 -1.67
N THR A 39 -2.02 4.33 -2.17
CA THR A 39 -0.90 3.46 -1.75
C THR A 39 0.45 4.18 -1.72
N ASN A 40 0.62 5.25 -2.50
CA ASN A 40 1.84 6.06 -2.48
C ASN A 40 2.06 6.77 -1.14
N ALA A 41 1.01 7.31 -0.51
CA ALA A 41 1.14 8.08 0.72
C ALA A 41 1.51 7.19 1.91
N GLU A 42 0.85 6.04 2.07
CA GLU A 42 1.19 5.12 3.17
C GLU A 42 2.55 4.46 2.95
N ASN A 43 2.92 4.17 1.69
CA ASN A 43 4.24 3.65 1.36
C ASN A 43 5.35 4.68 1.60
N VAL A 44 5.12 5.95 1.24
CA VAL A 44 6.06 7.05 1.56
C VAL A 44 6.20 7.21 3.07
N LEU A 45 5.10 7.14 3.83
CA LEU A 45 5.16 7.25 5.28
C LEU A 45 5.94 6.08 5.93
N ALA A 46 5.79 4.87 5.40
CA ALA A 46 6.57 3.72 5.83
C ALA A 46 8.07 3.89 5.53
N ILE A 47 8.42 4.40 4.34
CA ILE A 47 9.80 4.72 3.97
C ILE A 47 10.39 5.76 4.93
N ILE A 48 9.64 6.84 5.22
CA ILE A 48 10.07 7.89 6.17
C ILE A 48 10.30 7.30 7.56
N ALA A 49 9.43 6.39 8.03
CA ALA A 49 9.63 5.72 9.30
C ALA A 49 10.99 4.99 9.33
N TYR A 50 11.28 4.15 8.34
CA TYR A 50 12.56 3.42 8.29
C TYR A 50 13.76 4.36 8.16
N LEU A 51 13.67 5.42 7.36
CA LEU A 51 14.74 6.42 7.26
C LEU A 51 14.99 7.13 8.59
N THR A 52 13.95 7.41 9.37
CA THR A 52 14.06 8.01 10.71
C THR A 52 14.83 7.11 11.67
N LEU A 53 14.58 5.80 11.61
CA LEU A 53 15.30 4.81 12.40
C LEU A 53 16.77 4.68 11.98
N ILE A 54 17.03 4.62 10.67
CA ILE A 54 18.40 4.57 10.13
C ILE A 54 19.19 5.81 10.54
N ALA A 55 18.60 7.01 10.42
CA ALA A 55 19.24 8.25 10.84
C ALA A 55 19.59 8.24 12.33
N GLY A 56 18.68 7.76 13.19
CA GLY A 56 18.92 7.62 14.63
C GLY A 56 20.09 6.69 14.95
N VAL A 57 20.19 5.54 14.26
CA VAL A 57 21.31 4.60 14.41
C VAL A 57 22.63 5.22 13.94
N MET A 58 22.63 5.94 12.81
CA MET A 58 23.82 6.62 12.31
C MET A 58 24.33 7.69 13.28
N ILE A 59 23.42 8.50 13.85
CA ILE A 59 23.76 9.50 14.86
C ILE A 59 24.26 8.83 16.14
N PHE A 60 23.64 7.72 16.58
CA PHE A 60 24.11 6.96 17.72
C PHE A 60 25.56 6.51 17.53
N ILE A 61 25.90 5.90 16.39
CA ILE A 61 27.26 5.44 16.09
C ILE A 61 28.25 6.62 16.10
N ALA A 62 27.85 7.78 15.57
CA ALA A 62 28.70 8.96 15.53
C ALA A 62 28.99 9.54 16.93
N PHE A 63 28.03 9.50 17.85
CA PHE A 63 28.12 10.20 19.14
C PHE A 63 28.35 9.29 20.36
N VAL A 64 28.21 7.96 20.26
CA VAL A 64 28.27 7.05 21.43
C VAL A 64 29.57 7.17 22.24
N TYR A 65 30.68 7.48 21.58
CA TYR A 65 32.00 7.64 22.20
C TYR A 65 32.30 9.06 22.69
N GLU A 66 31.57 10.08 22.20
CA GLU A 66 31.74 11.48 22.62
C GLU A 66 30.77 11.85 23.74
N ASP A 67 29.49 11.53 23.58
CA ASP A 67 28.45 11.77 24.56
C ASP A 67 27.44 10.62 24.54
N THR A 68 27.69 9.64 25.40
CA THR A 68 26.89 8.43 25.51
C THR A 68 25.45 8.74 25.93
N ALA A 69 25.23 9.72 26.82
CA ALA A 69 23.89 10.07 27.29
C ALA A 69 23.06 10.68 26.15
N LEU A 70 23.65 11.60 25.39
CA LEU A 70 23.01 12.19 24.21
C LEU A 70 22.74 11.13 23.14
N ALA A 71 23.71 10.27 22.84
CA ALA A 71 23.58 9.22 21.82
C ALA A 71 22.43 8.27 22.14
N PHE A 72 22.34 7.76 23.38
CA PHE A 72 21.23 6.91 23.80
C PHE A 72 19.90 7.66 23.79
N GLY A 73 19.88 8.93 24.21
CA GLY A 73 18.67 9.77 24.13
C GLY A 73 18.12 9.89 22.71
N ILE A 74 19.01 10.15 21.73
CA ILE A 74 18.65 10.23 20.31
C ILE A 74 18.18 8.87 19.77
N LEU A 75 18.87 7.77 20.12
CA LEU A 75 18.50 6.43 19.70
C LEU A 75 17.11 6.05 20.20
N ILE A 76 16.83 6.27 21.49
CA ILE A 76 15.52 5.99 22.09
C ILE A 76 14.44 6.85 21.44
N SER A 77 14.69 8.15 21.26
CA SER A 77 13.75 9.06 20.60
C SER A 77 13.44 8.62 19.16
N SER A 78 14.45 8.17 18.42
CA SER A 78 14.30 7.66 17.05
C SER A 78 13.46 6.39 17.02
N ILE A 79 13.71 5.44 17.93
CA ILE A 79 12.92 4.20 18.05
C ILE A 79 11.44 4.52 18.36
N VAL A 80 11.19 5.43 19.31
CA VAL A 80 9.82 5.85 19.65
C VAL A 80 9.14 6.50 18.45
N THR A 81 9.82 7.42 17.77
CA THR A 81 9.28 8.11 16.59
C THR A 81 8.96 7.13 15.46
N TRP A 82 9.87 6.18 15.17
CA TRP A 82 9.64 5.11 14.22
C TRP A 82 8.43 4.26 14.58
N GLY A 83 8.30 3.85 15.84
CA GLY A 83 7.16 3.07 16.33
C GLY A 83 5.82 3.78 16.12
N VAL A 84 5.76 5.08 16.46
CA VAL A 84 4.56 5.90 16.23
C VAL A 84 4.22 5.99 14.74
N LEU A 85 5.21 6.23 13.88
CA LEU A 85 5.00 6.33 12.43
C LEU A 85 4.46 5.01 11.83
N ILE A 86 4.97 3.85 12.26
CA ILE A 86 4.47 2.54 11.82
C ILE A 86 3.03 2.30 12.25
N VAL A 87 2.66 2.68 13.48
CA VAL A 87 1.27 2.58 13.95
C VAL A 87 0.35 3.46 13.10
N LEU A 88 0.78 4.68 12.78
CA LEU A 88 0.02 5.57 11.90
C LEU A 88 -0.11 5.00 10.48
N CYS A 89 0.96 4.41 9.92
CA CYS A 89 0.90 3.69 8.64
C CYS A 89 -0.16 2.58 8.66
N ASN A 90 -0.17 1.77 9.71
CA ASN A 90 -1.12 0.65 9.84
C ASN A 90 -2.57 1.14 9.96
N ILE A 91 -2.81 2.20 10.74
CA ILE A 91 -4.13 2.81 10.87
C ILE A 91 -4.58 3.39 9.52
N SER A 92 -3.69 4.11 8.82
CA SER A 92 -3.98 4.67 7.50
C SER A 92 -4.35 3.59 6.50
N ASN A 93 -3.56 2.50 6.43
CA ASN A 93 -3.82 1.36 5.56
C ASN A 93 -5.18 0.71 5.86
N ASN A 94 -5.50 0.49 7.15
CA ASN A 94 -6.76 -0.10 7.55
C ASN A 94 -7.97 0.79 7.18
N LEU A 95 -7.87 2.10 7.42
CA LEU A 95 -8.91 3.05 7.02
C LEU A 95 -9.09 3.08 5.50
N HIS A 96 -7.98 3.03 4.76
CA HIS A 96 -8.01 2.99 3.31
C HIS A 96 -8.71 1.73 2.79
N GLU A 97 -8.42 0.56 3.37
CA GLU A 97 -9.07 -0.69 3.01
C GLU A 97 -10.57 -0.68 3.34
N ILE A 98 -10.97 -0.11 4.47
CA ILE A 98 -12.38 0.07 4.83
C ILE A 98 -13.08 0.98 3.81
N ASN A 99 -12.47 2.12 3.47
CA ASN A 99 -13.04 3.06 2.50
C ASN A 99 -13.23 2.42 1.12
N LYS A 100 -12.29 1.59 0.69
CA LYS A 100 -12.37 0.82 -0.56
C LYS A 100 -13.45 -0.27 -0.56
N LYS A 101 -13.89 -0.74 0.61
CA LYS A 101 -14.99 -1.72 0.73
C LYS A 101 -16.37 -1.05 0.76
N MET A 102 -16.43 0.24 1.09
CA MET A 102 -17.68 1.00 1.19
C MET A 102 -18.08 1.69 -0.12
N ASN A 103 -17.12 1.97 -1.01
CA ASN A 103 -17.31 2.54 -2.35
C ASN A 103 -16.96 1.53 -3.45
#